data_AF-A0AAD5CAL7-F1
#
_entry.id   AF-A0AAD5CAL7-F1
#
_cell.length_a   1.000
_cell.length_b   1.000
_cell.length_c   1.000
_cell.angle_alpha   90.00
_cell.angle_beta   90.00
_cell.angle_gamma   90.00
#
_symmetry.space_group_name_H-M   'P 1'
#
loop_
_entity.id
_entity.type
_entity.pdbx_description
1 polymer ?
#
loop_
_entity_poly.entity_id
_entity_poly.type
_entity_poly.pdbx_seq_one_letter_code
_entity_poly.pdbx_strand_id
1 'polypeptide(L)'
;MRGSLGAVIGRFPFSSSSNGDQDQNNLEVGDVIRHDRKCRDVPFLVFFVAFWIALIVNSSFGFYKGNPLRLAHGLDYKGNVCGDKNGSPNLRGLGVRYWVNPNQVFESGFKDSHSDLEDFKSICLKDCPVPSEDALKWVCNYPEGDDIRLSMKQWVTRDYDYFSFLTPDMKKSSLQLLGPCYPVLFPSVNVLWSCEFTERKSNASLEQWHQMGGQTVDDGMTLDKTVHKSINSESSVIKRYVADIGKAWPVLIVCGGLIPLVLSVTWLAMIQRLVAAMTWITVALFDILIITVTMFFYLKAGWIGNDAVSPIIGKHDPYYHISGRERSHLHFAAVLMTMVMAVAILSSIAIARRIVMATSVLKASVAIECFYKNTPKFKIHE
;
A
#
# COMPACT_ATOMS: atom_id res chain seq x y z
N MET A 1 48.88 -15.16 -12.90
CA MET A 1 47.46 -14.77 -12.78
C MET A 1 47.02 -14.10 -14.08
N ARG A 2 46.31 -14.84 -14.94
CA ARG A 2 45.58 -14.34 -16.12
C ARG A 2 44.61 -15.46 -16.52
N GLY A 3 43.35 -15.30 -16.15
CA GLY A 3 42.26 -16.19 -16.57
C GLY A 3 41.56 -15.58 -17.79
N SER A 4 41.55 -16.31 -18.90
CA SER A 4 40.79 -15.97 -20.10
C SER A 4 39.56 -16.87 -20.17
N LEU A 5 38.39 -16.24 -20.29
CA LEU A 5 37.10 -16.88 -20.55
C LEU A 5 37.10 -17.48 -21.97
N GLY A 6 36.89 -18.79 -22.07
CA GLY A 6 36.73 -19.50 -23.34
C GLY A 6 35.25 -19.75 -23.67
N ALA A 7 34.84 -19.32 -24.87
CA ALA A 7 33.52 -19.53 -25.43
C ALA A 7 33.24 -21.01 -25.72
N VAL A 8 32.08 -21.51 -25.28
CA VAL A 8 31.56 -22.83 -25.67
C VAL A 8 30.75 -22.66 -26.95
N ILE A 9 31.43 -22.81 -28.09
CA ILE A 9 30.81 -23.03 -29.40
C ILE A 9 30.66 -24.53 -29.57
N GLY A 10 29.42 -25.02 -29.59
CA GLY A 10 29.08 -26.41 -29.86
C GLY A 10 29.45 -26.79 -31.29
N ARG A 11 30.42 -27.69 -31.41
CA ARG A 11 30.98 -28.26 -32.64
C ARG A 11 30.12 -29.46 -33.07
N PHE A 12 29.53 -29.41 -34.26
CA PHE A 12 28.98 -30.61 -34.91
C PHE A 12 30.13 -31.52 -35.37
N PRO A 13 30.11 -32.84 -35.14
CA PRO A 13 31.08 -33.73 -35.75
C PRO A 13 30.58 -34.13 -37.15
N PHE A 14 31.35 -33.79 -38.17
CA PHE A 14 31.42 -34.60 -39.39
C PHE A 14 32.32 -35.81 -39.10
N SER A 15 31.92 -37.00 -39.52
CA SER A 15 32.83 -38.13 -39.71
C SER A 15 32.83 -38.56 -41.18
N SER A 16 34.03 -38.84 -41.66
CA SER A 16 34.40 -39.08 -43.05
C SER A 16 34.79 -40.55 -43.29
N SER A 17 34.45 -41.03 -44.49
CA SER A 17 35.14 -42.04 -45.32
C SER A 17 34.80 -43.55 -45.20
N SER A 18 34.08 -44.01 -46.24
CA SER A 18 34.53 -44.96 -47.30
C SER A 18 34.39 -46.49 -47.14
N ASN A 19 33.73 -47.05 -48.17
CA ASN A 19 33.73 -48.40 -48.78
C ASN A 19 32.84 -49.51 -48.21
N GLY A 20 31.99 -50.06 -49.11
CA GLY A 20 31.39 -51.39 -49.02
C GLY A 20 29.93 -51.46 -49.48
N ASP A 21 29.73 -52.05 -50.66
CA ASP A 21 28.52 -52.38 -51.41
C ASP A 21 27.15 -52.62 -50.73
N GLN A 22 26.11 -52.27 -51.51
CA GLN A 22 24.77 -52.86 -51.68
C GLN A 22 24.04 -53.41 -50.44
N ASP A 23 22.94 -52.76 -50.02
CA ASP A 23 21.59 -53.17 -50.44
C ASP A 23 20.48 -52.28 -49.84
N GLN A 24 19.32 -52.30 -50.49
CA GLN A 24 18.09 -51.62 -50.09
C GLN A 24 17.69 -51.94 -48.64
N ASN A 25 17.32 -50.91 -47.85
CA ASN A 25 16.02 -50.80 -47.17
C ASN A 25 16.02 -49.69 -46.09
N ASN A 26 14.89 -48.98 -46.02
CA ASN A 26 14.40 -48.15 -44.93
C ASN A 26 15.13 -46.84 -44.57
N LEU A 27 14.49 -45.79 -45.05
CA LEU A 27 14.45 -44.42 -44.55
C LEU A 27 14.08 -44.38 -43.06
N GLU A 28 15.04 -44.58 -42.16
CA GLU A 28 14.92 -44.24 -40.74
C GLU A 28 15.56 -42.87 -40.46
N VAL A 29 14.94 -41.80 -40.97
CA VAL A 29 15.15 -40.42 -40.47
C VAL A 29 14.02 -40.08 -39.47
N GLY A 30 13.61 -41.07 -38.69
CA GLY A 30 12.35 -41.06 -37.94
C GLY A 30 12.46 -41.08 -36.42
N ASP A 31 13.66 -41.20 -35.82
CA ASP A 31 13.72 -41.60 -34.40
C ASP A 31 14.50 -40.69 -33.45
N VAL A 32 15.13 -39.59 -33.90
CA VAL A 32 15.97 -38.79 -32.98
C VAL A 32 15.18 -37.72 -32.19
N ILE A 33 13.93 -37.39 -32.53
CA ILE A 33 13.14 -36.42 -31.71
C ILE A 33 11.65 -36.80 -31.63
N ARG A 34 11.35 -37.99 -31.11
CA ARG A 34 10.08 -38.24 -30.41
C ARG A 34 10.38 -38.52 -28.95
N HIS A 35 10.55 -37.46 -28.17
CA HIS A 35 10.34 -37.56 -26.73
C HIS A 35 9.01 -36.89 -26.44
N ASP A 36 8.04 -37.68 -25.98
CA ASP A 36 6.82 -37.19 -25.36
C ASP A 36 7.21 -36.21 -24.26
N ARG A 37 7.11 -34.90 -24.55
CA ARG A 37 7.39 -33.85 -23.58
C ARG A 37 6.27 -33.89 -22.54
N LYS A 38 6.46 -34.67 -21.48
CA LYS A 38 5.58 -34.62 -20.30
C LYS A 38 5.71 -33.24 -19.68
N CYS A 39 4.57 -32.54 -19.48
CA CYS A 39 4.53 -31.25 -18.80
C CYS A 39 5.19 -31.37 -17.42
N ARG A 40 6.39 -30.83 -17.27
CA ARG A 40 7.19 -30.85 -16.03
C ARG A 40 6.72 -29.82 -15.01
N ASP A 41 5.50 -29.29 -15.16
CA ASP A 41 4.98 -28.21 -14.30
C ASP A 41 3.81 -28.67 -13.42
N VAL A 42 3.37 -29.94 -13.54
CA VAL A 42 2.33 -30.52 -12.69
C VAL A 42 2.67 -30.48 -11.18
N PRO A 43 3.88 -30.85 -10.70
CA PRO A 43 4.18 -30.76 -9.26
C PRO A 43 4.21 -29.32 -8.76
N PHE A 44 4.69 -28.37 -9.56
CA PHE A 44 4.67 -26.94 -9.21
C PHE A 44 3.25 -26.37 -9.20
N LEU A 45 2.39 -26.81 -10.11
CA LEU A 45 0.96 -26.47 -10.09
C LEU A 45 0.29 -26.93 -8.80
N VAL A 46 0.61 -28.14 -8.32
CA VAL A 46 0.08 -28.66 -7.04
C VAL A 46 0.53 -27.78 -5.86
N PHE A 47 1.81 -27.39 -5.80
CA PHE A 47 2.29 -26.49 -4.75
C PHE A 47 1.64 -25.10 -4.81
N PHE A 48 1.42 -24.57 -6.01
CA PHE A 48 0.74 -23.29 -6.20
C PHE A 48 -0.72 -23.36 -5.70
N VAL A 49 -1.46 -24.41 -6.05
CA VAL A 49 -2.84 -24.61 -5.58
C VAL A 49 -2.88 -24.78 -4.07
N ALA A 50 -1.97 -25.56 -3.49
CA ALA A 50 -1.88 -25.75 -2.04
C ALA A 50 -1.61 -24.42 -1.30
N PHE A 51 -0.73 -23.57 -1.85
CA PHE A 51 -0.45 -22.23 -1.31
C PHE A 51 -1.71 -21.35 -1.31
N TRP A 52 -2.46 -21.32 -2.42
CA TRP A 52 -3.71 -20.54 -2.50
C TRP A 52 -4.76 -21.02 -1.51
N ILE A 53 -4.93 -22.34 -1.37
CA ILE A 53 -5.84 -22.91 -0.39
C ILE A 53 -5.44 -22.48 1.02
N ALA A 54 -4.14 -22.57 1.37
CA ALA A 54 -3.65 -22.14 2.68
C ALA A 54 -3.91 -20.65 2.93
N LEU A 55 -3.70 -19.78 1.93
CA LEU A 55 -3.95 -18.35 2.03
C LEU A 55 -5.44 -18.05 2.25
N ILE A 56 -6.33 -18.71 1.48
CA ILE A 56 -7.77 -18.52 1.62
C ILE A 56 -8.25 -19.00 2.99
N VAL A 57 -7.79 -20.15 3.47
CA VAL A 57 -8.16 -20.69 4.79
C VAL A 57 -7.69 -19.76 5.91
N ASN A 58 -6.42 -19.34 5.90
CA ASN A 58 -5.86 -18.45 6.90
C ASN A 58 -6.58 -17.09 6.91
N SER A 59 -6.84 -16.54 5.72
CA SER A 59 -7.58 -15.28 5.56
C SER A 59 -9.01 -15.43 6.11
N SER A 60 -9.73 -16.48 5.72
CA SER A 60 -11.10 -16.74 6.16
C SER A 60 -11.19 -16.90 7.67
N PHE A 61 -10.24 -17.61 8.29
CA PHE A 61 -10.17 -17.73 9.75
C PHE A 61 -9.92 -16.38 10.43
N GLY A 62 -9.04 -15.56 9.86
CA GLY A 62 -8.77 -14.20 10.32
C GLY A 62 -10.01 -13.31 10.26
N PHE A 63 -10.77 -13.35 9.17
CA PHE A 63 -12.01 -12.57 9.04
C PHE A 63 -13.19 -13.13 9.84
N TYR A 64 -13.25 -14.45 10.06
CA TYR A 64 -14.35 -15.07 10.80
C TYR A 64 -14.22 -14.86 12.31
N LYS A 65 -13.00 -14.95 12.86
CA LYS A 65 -12.75 -14.74 14.29
C LYS A 65 -12.34 -13.31 14.64
N GLY A 66 -11.68 -12.61 13.72
CA GLY A 66 -11.18 -11.26 13.94
C GLY A 66 -12.23 -10.20 13.64
N ASN A 67 -12.07 -9.02 14.24
CA ASN A 67 -12.81 -7.83 13.87
C ASN A 67 -11.90 -6.91 13.04
N PRO A 68 -12.09 -6.80 11.71
CA PRO A 68 -11.22 -5.99 10.86
C PRO A 68 -11.28 -4.49 11.21
N LEU A 69 -12.32 -4.03 11.90
CA LEU A 69 -12.43 -2.64 12.34
C LEU A 69 -11.32 -2.26 13.33
N ARG A 70 -10.71 -3.22 14.04
CA ARG A 70 -9.58 -2.96 14.96
C ARG A 70 -8.31 -2.46 14.26
N LEU A 71 -8.18 -2.66 12.95
CA LEU A 71 -7.01 -2.18 12.20
C LEU A 71 -7.12 -0.69 11.86
N ALA A 72 -8.34 -0.15 11.79
CA ALA A 72 -8.59 1.22 11.37
C ALA A 72 -9.09 2.11 12.51
N HIS A 73 -9.81 1.55 13.48
CA HIS A 73 -10.41 2.28 14.58
C HIS A 73 -9.66 1.99 15.88
N GLY A 74 -9.59 3.00 16.74
CA GLY A 74 -9.03 2.86 18.08
C GLY A 74 -9.92 2.05 19.02
N LEU A 75 -9.32 1.62 20.13
CA LEU A 75 -10.01 0.98 21.25
C LEU A 75 -10.30 2.02 22.34
N ASP A 76 -11.34 1.79 23.15
CA ASP A 76 -11.55 2.50 24.40
C ASP A 76 -10.80 1.83 25.57
N TYR A 77 -10.89 2.43 26.76
CA TYR A 77 -10.34 1.93 28.02
C TYR A 77 -10.93 0.58 28.48
N LYS A 78 -11.97 0.08 27.79
CA LYS A 78 -12.59 -1.23 28.03
C LYS A 78 -12.20 -2.28 26.99
N GLY A 79 -11.41 -1.89 25.98
CA GLY A 79 -11.03 -2.76 24.88
C GLY A 79 -12.11 -2.92 23.80
N ASN A 80 -13.20 -2.13 23.84
CA ASN A 80 -14.18 -2.09 22.76
C ASN A 80 -13.64 -1.26 21.59
N VAL A 81 -14.04 -1.61 20.37
CA VAL A 81 -13.69 -0.85 19.17
C VAL A 81 -14.61 0.36 19.01
N CYS A 82 -14.06 1.55 18.80
CA CYS A 82 -14.88 2.72 18.53
C CYS A 82 -15.77 2.51 17.30
N GLY A 83 -17.05 2.85 17.41
CA GLY A 83 -18.06 2.63 16.38
C GLY A 83 -18.73 1.25 16.42
N ASP A 84 -18.27 0.33 17.26
CA ASP A 84 -18.88 -0.99 17.39
C ASP A 84 -20.20 -0.94 18.17
N LYS A 85 -21.24 -1.53 17.58
CA LYS A 85 -22.57 -1.64 18.19
C LYS A 85 -22.67 -2.77 19.21
N ASN A 86 -21.77 -3.76 19.14
CA ASN A 86 -21.76 -4.94 20.00
C ASN A 86 -20.89 -4.74 21.25
N GLY A 87 -20.18 -3.62 21.36
CA GLY A 87 -19.40 -3.26 22.55
C GLY A 87 -20.27 -2.95 23.76
N SER A 88 -19.66 -3.03 24.94
CA SER A 88 -20.27 -2.64 26.22
C SER A 88 -19.48 -1.49 26.85
N PRO A 89 -19.95 -0.23 26.75
CA PRO A 89 -21.25 0.23 26.26
C PRO A 89 -21.38 0.23 24.72
N ASN A 90 -22.60 0.39 24.20
CA ASN A 90 -22.84 0.46 22.76
C ASN A 90 -22.24 1.74 22.16
N LEU A 91 -21.23 1.59 21.31
CA LEU A 91 -20.46 2.70 20.71
C LEU A 91 -20.93 3.09 19.31
N ARG A 92 -22.16 2.72 18.93
CA ARG A 92 -22.71 3.07 17.62
C ARG A 92 -22.75 4.60 17.44
N GLY A 93 -22.02 5.08 16.44
CA GLY A 93 -21.91 6.51 16.13
C GLY A 93 -20.81 7.24 16.90
N LEU A 94 -20.09 6.56 17.80
CA LEU A 94 -18.91 7.05 18.52
C LEU A 94 -17.67 6.43 17.90
N GLY A 95 -17.30 6.89 16.70
CA GLY A 95 -16.26 6.26 15.88
C GLY A 95 -14.83 6.72 16.16
N VAL A 96 -14.64 7.77 16.97
CA VAL A 96 -13.35 8.45 17.11
C VAL A 96 -12.76 8.23 18.50
N ARG A 97 -11.53 7.74 18.59
CA ARG A 97 -10.83 7.55 19.85
C ARG A 97 -10.25 8.87 20.36
N TYR A 98 -10.43 9.20 21.63
CA TYR A 98 -9.86 10.38 22.28
C TYR A 98 -9.09 9.99 23.54
N TRP A 99 -7.94 10.60 23.78
CA TRP A 99 -7.17 10.43 25.02
C TRP A 99 -7.65 11.45 26.05
N VAL A 100 -8.14 10.97 27.20
CA VAL A 100 -8.74 11.88 28.19
C VAL A 100 -7.70 12.53 29.11
N ASN A 101 -6.59 11.85 29.40
CA ASN A 101 -5.54 12.38 30.26
C ASN A 101 -4.33 12.85 29.42
N PRO A 102 -4.07 14.16 29.35
CA PRO A 102 -2.95 14.69 28.57
C PRO A 102 -1.58 14.26 29.14
N ASN A 103 -1.42 14.19 30.47
CA ASN A 103 -0.13 13.87 31.09
C ASN A 103 0.37 12.48 30.67
N GLN A 104 -0.54 11.51 30.62
CA GLN A 104 -0.21 10.17 30.14
C GLN A 104 0.33 10.22 28.71
N VAL A 105 -0.37 10.89 27.79
CA VAL A 105 0.05 10.96 26.38
C VAL A 105 1.45 11.55 26.24
N PHE A 106 1.79 12.59 27.00
CA PHE A 106 3.12 13.20 26.94
C PHE A 106 4.21 12.35 27.60
N GLU A 107 3.91 11.66 28.70
CA GLU A 107 4.85 10.75 29.37
C GLU A 107 5.25 9.55 28.48
N SER A 108 4.36 9.12 27.58
CA SER A 108 4.62 8.02 26.62
C SER A 108 5.65 8.37 25.52
N GLY A 109 5.91 9.66 25.30
CA GLY A 109 6.93 10.13 24.34
C GLY A 109 8.36 10.01 24.85
N PHE A 110 8.55 9.76 26.15
CA PHE A 110 9.86 9.61 26.78
C PHE A 110 10.28 8.14 26.82
N LYS A 111 11.43 7.83 26.22
CA LYS A 111 11.96 6.47 26.01
C LYS A 111 12.24 5.64 27.28
N ASP A 112 12.14 6.21 28.47
CA ASP A 112 12.59 5.59 29.72
C ASP A 112 11.49 5.41 30.78
N SER A 113 10.23 5.73 30.50
CA SER A 113 9.14 5.48 31.47
C SER A 113 8.55 4.08 31.25
N HIS A 114 8.89 3.14 32.14
CA HIS A 114 8.16 1.89 32.36
C HIS A 114 6.78 2.21 32.99
N SER A 115 5.95 2.98 32.29
CA SER A 115 4.53 3.12 32.63
C SER A 115 3.79 1.94 32.03
N ASP A 116 3.06 1.20 32.85
CA ASP A 116 2.23 0.10 32.37
C ASP A 116 1.24 0.65 31.35
N LEU A 117 1.26 0.09 30.12
CA LEU A 117 0.38 0.49 29.02
C LEU A 117 -1.12 0.39 29.35
N GLU A 118 -1.47 -0.25 30.47
CA GLU A 118 -2.83 -0.34 30.99
C GLU A 118 -3.38 1.00 31.50
N ASP A 119 -2.52 2.00 31.77
CA ASP A 119 -2.95 3.29 32.32
C ASP A 119 -3.40 4.31 31.27
N PHE A 120 -3.10 4.11 29.97
CA PHE A 120 -3.50 5.06 28.92
C PHE A 120 -5.00 5.04 28.68
N LYS A 121 -5.71 5.96 29.33
CA LYS A 121 -7.16 6.00 29.25
C LYS A 121 -7.62 6.67 27.96
N SER A 122 -8.27 5.89 27.10
CA SER A 122 -8.91 6.39 25.87
C SER A 122 -10.42 6.14 25.89
N ILE A 123 -11.18 7.01 25.24
CA ILE A 123 -12.64 6.93 25.16
C ILE A 123 -13.11 7.15 23.73
N CYS A 124 -14.24 6.58 23.35
CA CYS A 124 -14.81 6.79 22.02
C CYS A 124 -15.83 7.94 22.03
N LEU A 125 -15.58 8.93 21.17
CA LEU A 125 -16.40 10.12 20.95
C LEU A 125 -16.94 10.13 19.52
N LYS A 126 -17.91 11.01 19.27
CA LYS A 126 -18.44 11.25 17.92
C LYS A 126 -17.48 12.09 17.11
N ASP A 127 -17.02 13.19 17.71
CA ASP A 127 -16.14 14.19 17.11
C ASP A 127 -15.08 14.60 18.14
N CYS A 128 -13.94 15.10 17.67
CA CYS A 128 -12.84 15.51 18.54
C CYS A 128 -13.18 16.79 19.32
N PRO A 129 -12.98 16.82 20.64
CA PRO A 129 -13.31 17.98 21.45
C PRO A 129 -12.31 19.12 21.19
N VAL A 130 -12.84 20.34 21.21
CA VAL A 130 -12.08 21.59 21.05
C VAL A 130 -12.33 22.44 22.29
N PRO A 131 -11.31 23.10 22.86
CA PRO A 131 -11.48 24.01 23.99
C PRO A 131 -12.39 25.19 23.61
N SER A 132 -13.13 25.71 24.59
CA SER A 132 -13.94 26.93 24.46
C SER A 132 -13.24 28.11 25.14
N GLU A 133 -13.54 29.33 24.70
CA GLU A 133 -13.04 30.56 25.34
C GLU A 133 -13.88 30.95 26.57
N ASP A 134 -15.18 30.64 26.57
CA ASP A 134 -16.13 31.11 27.59
C ASP A 134 -16.16 30.24 28.86
N ALA A 135 -15.96 28.93 28.72
CA ALA A 135 -16.08 27.99 29.83
C ALA A 135 -15.20 26.75 29.63
N LEU A 136 -14.71 26.18 30.73
CA LEU A 136 -13.90 24.97 30.68
C LEU A 136 -14.79 23.78 30.28
N LYS A 137 -14.50 23.22 29.10
CA LYS A 137 -15.17 22.03 28.60
C LYS A 137 -14.57 20.78 29.25
N TRP A 138 -15.43 19.83 29.61
CA TRP A 138 -15.03 18.56 30.20
C TRP A 138 -15.41 17.39 29.31
N VAL A 139 -14.59 16.34 29.33
CA VAL A 139 -14.93 15.02 28.79
C VAL A 139 -14.89 14.04 29.94
N CYS A 140 -16.03 13.44 30.22
CA CYS A 140 -16.17 12.46 31.28
C CYS A 140 -16.20 11.03 30.74
N ASN A 141 -15.85 10.08 31.61
CA ASN A 141 -15.93 8.64 31.32
C ASN A 141 -17.36 8.22 30.95
N TYR A 142 -17.52 6.97 30.49
CA TYR A 142 -18.87 6.44 30.30
C TYR A 142 -19.64 6.46 31.64
N PRO A 143 -20.93 6.86 31.62
CA PRO A 143 -21.74 6.94 32.84
C PRO A 143 -22.04 5.53 33.35
N GLU A 144 -21.20 5.06 34.27
CA GLU A 144 -21.23 3.71 34.80
C GLU A 144 -21.10 3.75 36.32
N GLY A 145 -21.78 2.81 37.00
CA GLY A 145 -21.86 2.77 38.46
C GLY A 145 -23.14 3.41 39.00
N ASP A 146 -23.46 3.12 40.27
CA ASP A 146 -24.70 3.55 40.90
C ASP A 146 -24.73 5.07 41.21
N ASP A 147 -23.56 5.69 41.32
CA ASP A 147 -23.38 7.11 41.63
C ASP A 147 -23.74 8.02 40.44
N ILE A 148 -23.65 7.52 39.20
CA ILE A 148 -23.90 8.30 37.98
C ILE A 148 -25.16 7.77 37.29
N ARG A 149 -26.32 8.34 37.63
CA ARG A 149 -27.62 7.96 37.04
C ARG A 149 -27.85 8.60 35.67
N LEU A 150 -26.97 8.33 34.70
CA LEU A 150 -27.06 8.87 33.34
C LEU A 150 -27.00 7.75 32.30
N SER A 151 -27.86 7.79 31.29
CA SER A 151 -27.76 6.86 30.16
C SER A 151 -26.71 7.30 29.15
N MET A 152 -26.13 6.36 28.40
CA MET A 152 -25.20 6.66 27.30
C MET A 152 -25.75 7.71 26.32
N LYS A 153 -27.05 7.66 25.98
CA LYS A 153 -27.67 8.64 25.07
C LYS A 153 -27.69 10.05 25.67
N GLN A 154 -27.98 10.16 26.96
CA GLN A 154 -27.97 11.45 27.66
C GLN A 154 -26.54 11.98 27.79
N TRP A 155 -25.56 11.11 28.04
CA TRP A 155 -24.15 11.48 28.03
C TRP A 155 -23.70 12.09 26.70
N VAL A 156 -24.06 11.47 25.57
CA VAL A 156 -23.77 12.02 24.23
C VAL A 156 -24.51 13.34 23.99
N THR A 157 -25.77 13.46 24.42
CA THR A 157 -26.57 14.69 24.24
C THR A 157 -26.03 15.87 25.04
N ARG A 158 -25.32 15.59 26.14
CA ARG A 158 -24.65 16.57 26.99
C ARG A 158 -23.20 16.84 26.58
N ASP A 159 -22.82 16.45 25.36
CA ASP A 159 -21.46 16.65 24.84
C ASP A 159 -20.39 16.07 25.80
N TYR A 160 -20.71 14.90 26.36
CA TYR A 160 -19.83 14.11 27.22
C TYR A 160 -19.53 14.72 28.60
N ASP A 161 -20.28 15.75 29.01
CA ASP A 161 -20.07 16.48 30.27
C ASP A 161 -21.17 16.23 31.32
N TYR A 162 -20.76 15.71 32.47
CA TYR A 162 -21.54 15.65 33.70
C TYR A 162 -20.75 16.11 34.94
N PHE A 163 -19.69 16.89 34.77
CA PHE A 163 -18.82 17.35 35.86
C PHE A 163 -19.61 18.08 36.96
N SER A 164 -20.62 18.86 36.58
CA SER A 164 -21.49 19.58 37.52
C SER A 164 -22.18 18.67 38.53
N PHE A 165 -22.54 17.45 38.12
CA PHE A 165 -23.29 16.47 38.92
C PHE A 165 -22.41 15.60 39.82
N LEU A 166 -21.09 15.72 39.72
CA LEU A 166 -20.17 14.96 40.55
C LEU A 166 -20.25 15.36 42.02
N THR A 167 -20.02 14.36 42.90
CA THR A 167 -19.80 14.60 44.32
C THR A 167 -18.51 15.41 44.55
N PRO A 168 -18.37 16.11 45.68
CA PRO A 168 -17.17 16.89 45.98
C PRO A 168 -15.87 16.08 45.88
N ASP A 169 -15.89 14.82 46.31
CA ASP A 169 -14.73 13.92 46.26
C ASP A 169 -14.37 13.55 44.81
N MET A 170 -15.36 13.25 43.98
CA MET A 170 -15.14 12.96 42.55
C MET A 170 -14.63 14.20 41.78
N LYS A 171 -15.07 15.41 42.17
CA LYS A 171 -14.53 16.66 41.61
C LYS A 171 -13.06 16.82 41.97
N LYS A 172 -12.68 16.55 43.23
CA LYS A 172 -11.28 16.59 43.66
C LYS A 172 -10.41 15.57 42.91
N SER A 173 -10.90 14.35 42.70
CA SER A 173 -10.23 13.32 41.88
C SER A 173 -10.06 13.76 40.41
N SER A 174 -11.09 14.38 39.84
CA SER A 174 -11.05 14.90 38.45
C SER A 174 -10.03 16.03 38.29
N LEU A 175 -9.90 16.91 39.30
CA LEU A 175 -8.87 17.97 39.35
C LEU A 175 -7.44 17.41 39.43
N GLN A 176 -7.27 16.18 39.93
CA GLN A 176 -6.01 15.43 39.96
C GLN A 176 -5.80 14.56 38.71
N LEU A 177 -6.63 14.70 37.66
CA LEU A 177 -6.56 13.89 36.43
C LEU A 177 -6.69 12.37 36.68
N LEU A 178 -7.32 11.96 37.77
CA LEU A 178 -7.65 10.55 38.06
C LEU A 178 -9.04 10.17 37.52
N GLY A 179 -9.82 11.16 37.11
CA GLY A 179 -11.20 11.00 36.63
C GLY A 179 -12.23 11.15 37.75
N PRO A 180 -13.53 10.98 37.45
CA PRO A 180 -14.08 10.45 36.19
C PRO A 180 -14.19 11.45 35.03
N CYS A 181 -13.94 12.74 35.27
CA CYS A 181 -13.98 13.78 34.23
C CYS A 181 -12.60 14.44 34.04
N TYR A 182 -12.32 14.83 32.80
CA TYR A 182 -11.03 15.40 32.40
C TYR A 182 -11.25 16.71 31.62
N PRO A 183 -10.40 17.73 31.81
CA PRO A 183 -10.54 19.01 31.14
C PRO A 183 -10.05 18.94 29.68
N VAL A 184 -10.74 19.64 28.78
CA VAL A 184 -10.29 19.82 27.39
C VAL A 184 -9.39 21.05 27.32
N LEU A 185 -8.08 20.84 27.44
CA LEU A 185 -7.08 21.93 27.46
C LEU A 185 -6.39 22.14 26.09
N PHE A 186 -6.32 21.08 25.30
CA PHE A 186 -5.65 21.06 24.00
C PHE A 186 -6.69 20.94 22.90
N PRO A 187 -6.59 21.75 21.83
CA PRO A 187 -7.38 21.54 20.64
C PRO A 187 -6.96 20.21 20.00
N SER A 188 -7.94 19.38 19.65
CA SER A 188 -7.70 18.08 19.04
C SER A 188 -8.34 17.96 17.66
N VAL A 189 -7.69 17.22 16.78
CA VAL A 189 -8.14 17.01 15.40
C VAL A 189 -8.26 15.53 15.09
N ASN A 190 -9.24 15.17 14.25
CA ASN A 190 -9.43 13.79 13.84
C ASN A 190 -8.34 13.36 12.83
N VAL A 191 -7.57 12.36 13.22
CA VAL A 191 -6.48 11.71 12.48
C VAL A 191 -6.81 10.23 12.44
N LEU A 192 -7.42 9.76 11.34
CA LEU A 192 -7.75 8.35 11.13
C LEU A 192 -8.55 7.74 12.32
N TRP A 193 -9.72 8.32 12.62
CA TRP A 193 -10.60 7.83 13.71
C TRP A 193 -9.95 7.91 15.10
N SER A 194 -8.95 8.77 15.26
CA SER A 194 -8.28 9.07 16.53
C SER A 194 -8.05 10.58 16.65
N CYS A 195 -8.31 11.14 17.81
CA CYS A 195 -8.05 12.54 18.10
C CYS A 195 -6.61 12.72 18.54
N GLU A 196 -5.89 13.55 17.79
CA GLU A 196 -4.52 13.95 18.10
C GLU A 196 -4.52 15.37 18.66
N PHE A 197 -3.71 15.62 19.69
CA PHE A 197 -3.57 16.96 20.25
C PHE A 197 -2.76 17.86 19.32
N THR A 198 -3.13 19.14 19.26
CA THR A 198 -2.35 20.16 18.56
C THR A 198 -1.32 20.76 19.52
N GLU A 199 -0.15 21.16 19.01
CA GLU A 199 0.98 21.69 19.79
C GLU A 199 0.66 22.91 20.69
N ARG A 200 -0.48 23.59 20.52
CA ARG A 200 -0.79 24.83 21.24
C ARG A 200 -1.94 24.65 22.24
N LYS A 201 -1.65 24.81 23.53
CA LYS A 201 -2.66 24.91 24.61
C LYS A 201 -3.57 26.11 24.39
N SER A 202 -4.84 25.99 24.75
CA SER A 202 -5.72 27.16 24.86
C SER A 202 -5.46 27.85 26.20
N ASN A 203 -4.99 29.11 26.13
CA ASN A 203 -4.68 29.91 27.32
C ASN A 203 -5.93 30.11 28.21
N ALA A 204 -7.10 30.30 27.60
CA ALA A 204 -8.36 30.52 28.31
C ALA A 204 -8.75 29.30 29.17
N SER A 205 -8.75 28.10 28.57
CA SER A 205 -9.08 26.86 29.31
C SER A 205 -8.03 26.51 30.37
N LEU A 206 -6.76 26.83 30.12
CA LEU A 206 -5.68 26.57 31.08
C LEU A 206 -5.78 27.47 32.31
N GLU A 207 -6.07 28.76 32.10
CA GLU A 207 -6.25 29.70 33.20
C GLU A 207 -7.46 29.29 34.08
N GLN A 208 -8.58 28.94 33.46
CA GLN A 208 -9.77 28.45 34.16
C GLN A 208 -9.49 27.14 34.93
N TRP A 209 -8.68 26.24 34.37
CA TRP A 209 -8.26 25.02 35.05
C TRP A 209 -7.43 25.30 36.30
N HIS A 210 -6.47 26.23 36.22
CA HIS A 210 -5.67 26.66 37.37
C HIS A 210 -6.50 27.37 38.43
N GLN A 211 -7.48 28.19 38.03
CA GLN A 211 -8.41 28.83 38.96
C GLN A 211 -9.24 27.82 39.75
N MET A 212 -9.53 26.64 39.17
CA MET A 212 -10.23 25.54 39.85
C MET A 212 -9.30 24.65 40.69
N GLY A 213 -8.01 24.98 40.81
CA GLY A 213 -7.04 24.21 41.59
C GLY A 213 -6.61 22.90 40.92
N GLY A 214 -6.68 22.83 39.59
CA GLY A 214 -6.26 21.69 38.82
C GLY A 214 -4.74 21.44 38.88
N GLN A 215 -4.35 20.17 38.79
CA GLN A 215 -2.93 19.75 38.77
C GLN A 215 -2.19 20.33 37.56
N THR A 216 -0.87 20.54 37.70
CA THR A 216 -0.01 20.96 36.58
C THR A 216 -0.03 19.92 35.46
N VAL A 217 -0.26 20.38 34.25
CA VAL A 217 -0.25 19.56 33.03
C VAL A 217 1.05 19.82 32.32
N ASP A 218 1.87 18.78 32.11
CA ASP A 218 3.16 18.94 31.42
C ASP A 218 2.92 19.50 30.01
N ASP A 219 3.84 20.33 29.56
CA ASP A 219 3.75 20.97 28.27
C ASP A 219 4.45 20.17 27.19
N GLY A 220 5.41 19.26 27.44
CA GLY A 220 6.08 18.47 26.38
C GLY A 220 6.69 19.27 25.19
N MET A 221 6.60 20.61 25.20
CA MET A 221 6.61 21.49 24.03
C MET A 221 8.02 21.97 23.65
N THR A 222 9.05 21.23 24.06
CA THR A 222 10.44 21.62 23.76
C THR A 222 11.08 20.76 22.67
N LEU A 223 10.50 19.61 22.28
CA LEU A 223 11.13 18.72 21.28
C LEU A 223 10.31 18.50 19.99
N ASP A 224 9.12 19.07 19.83
CA ASP A 224 8.19 18.63 18.78
C ASP A 224 7.69 19.71 17.80
N LYS A 225 8.44 20.78 17.56
CA LYS A 225 8.07 21.74 16.48
C LYS A 225 8.50 21.27 15.09
N THR A 226 9.40 20.29 15.01
CA THR A 226 10.00 19.80 13.76
C THR A 226 9.37 18.50 13.30
N VAL A 227 9.00 17.61 14.22
CA VAL A 227 8.48 16.28 13.90
C VAL A 227 6.98 16.35 13.60
N HIS A 228 6.19 17.06 14.42
CA HIS A 228 4.77 17.29 14.12
C HIS A 228 4.49 18.15 12.88
N LYS A 229 5.34 19.10 12.48
CA LYS A 229 5.14 19.85 11.22
C LYS A 229 5.29 18.94 9.98
N SER A 230 6.16 17.93 10.03
CA SER A 230 6.31 16.92 8.97
C SER A 230 5.19 15.88 9.04
N ILE A 231 4.78 15.47 10.24
CA ILE A 231 3.73 14.46 10.41
C ILE A 231 2.34 15.03 10.12
N ASN A 232 2.00 16.26 10.52
CA ASN A 232 0.68 16.84 10.27
C ASN A 232 0.48 17.28 8.81
N SER A 233 1.54 17.68 8.11
CA SER A 233 1.46 17.98 6.67
C SER A 233 1.33 16.69 5.83
N GLU A 234 2.14 15.67 6.10
CA GLU A 234 2.11 14.42 5.33
C GLU A 234 1.00 13.44 5.77
N SER A 235 0.62 13.43 7.05
CA SER A 235 -0.50 12.59 7.51
C SER A 235 -1.84 13.04 6.93
N SER A 236 -2.02 14.32 6.61
CA SER A 236 -3.25 14.79 5.95
C SER A 236 -3.46 14.16 4.57
N VAL A 237 -2.36 13.86 3.87
CA VAL A 237 -2.35 13.19 2.56
C VAL A 237 -2.55 11.69 2.73
N ILE A 238 -1.85 11.06 3.68
CA ILE A 238 -2.03 9.64 4.03
C ILE A 238 -3.48 9.37 4.48
N LYS A 239 -4.10 10.29 5.24
CA LYS A 239 -5.52 10.21 5.65
C LYS A 239 -6.46 10.12 4.45
N ARG A 240 -6.22 10.92 3.41
CA ARG A 240 -7.03 10.88 2.17
C ARG A 240 -6.85 9.55 1.46
N TYR A 241 -5.61 9.08 1.31
CA TYR A 241 -5.35 7.79 0.67
C TYR A 241 -5.95 6.59 1.42
N VAL A 242 -5.84 6.53 2.76
CA VAL A 242 -6.42 5.41 3.53
C VAL A 242 -7.95 5.45 3.52
N ALA A 243 -8.56 6.63 3.62
CA ALA A 243 -10.00 6.78 3.48
C ALA A 243 -10.49 6.39 2.08
N ASP A 244 -9.73 6.74 1.04
CA ASP A 244 -10.02 6.40 -0.34
C ASP A 244 -9.84 4.90 -0.60
N ILE A 245 -8.83 4.25 -0.02
CA ILE A 245 -8.65 2.78 -0.07
C ILE A 245 -9.84 2.08 0.60
N GLY A 246 -10.31 2.59 1.75
CA GLY A 246 -11.49 2.06 2.43
C GLY A 246 -12.75 2.11 1.57
N LYS A 247 -12.94 3.17 0.77
CA LYS A 247 -14.07 3.27 -0.17
C LYS A 247 -13.85 2.49 -1.47
N ALA A 248 -12.62 2.45 -1.97
CA ALA A 248 -12.25 1.85 -3.25
C ALA A 248 -11.93 0.35 -3.16
N TRP A 249 -12.04 -0.27 -1.99
CA TRP A 249 -11.80 -1.70 -1.77
C TRP A 249 -12.46 -2.65 -2.81
N PRO A 250 -13.69 -2.42 -3.34
CA PRO A 250 -14.27 -3.34 -4.33
C PRO A 250 -13.61 -3.14 -5.70
N VAL A 251 -13.24 -1.90 -6.02
CA VAL A 251 -12.54 -1.52 -7.25
C VAL A 251 -11.14 -2.11 -7.26
N LEU A 252 -10.44 -2.14 -6.12
CA LEU A 252 -9.13 -2.79 -6.01
C LEU A 252 -9.20 -4.30 -6.24
N ILE A 253 -10.22 -4.97 -5.70
CA ILE A 253 -10.40 -6.42 -5.92
C ILE A 253 -10.71 -6.70 -7.40
N VAL A 254 -11.58 -5.92 -8.02
CA VAL A 254 -11.98 -6.11 -9.42
C VAL A 254 -10.87 -5.72 -10.38
N CYS A 255 -10.34 -4.50 -10.27
CA CYS A 255 -9.33 -3.95 -11.20
C CYS A 255 -7.89 -4.37 -10.89
N GLY A 256 -7.56 -4.69 -9.63
CA GLY A 256 -6.22 -5.14 -9.22
C GLY A 256 -6.08 -6.66 -9.13
N GLY A 257 -7.17 -7.38 -8.86
CA GLY A 257 -7.18 -8.84 -8.75
C GLY A 257 -7.75 -9.52 -9.99
N LEU A 258 -9.06 -9.38 -10.18
CA LEU A 258 -9.79 -10.19 -11.17
C LEU A 258 -9.42 -9.85 -12.62
N ILE A 259 -9.40 -8.56 -12.98
CA ILE A 259 -9.09 -8.10 -14.33
C ILE A 259 -7.66 -8.47 -14.73
N PRO A 260 -6.61 -8.23 -13.91
CA PRO A 260 -5.25 -8.64 -14.24
C PRO A 260 -5.07 -10.15 -14.34
N LEU A 261 -5.79 -10.94 -13.53
CA LEU A 261 -5.79 -12.40 -13.66
C LEU A 261 -6.37 -12.85 -15.01
N VAL A 262 -7.53 -12.30 -15.41
CA VAL A 262 -8.14 -12.61 -16.71
C VAL A 262 -7.26 -12.13 -17.87
N LEU A 263 -6.69 -10.93 -17.76
CA LEU A 263 -5.75 -10.40 -18.75
C LEU A 263 -4.48 -11.23 -18.83
N SER A 264 -3.96 -11.75 -17.71
CA SER A 264 -2.79 -12.63 -17.68
C SER A 264 -3.07 -13.98 -18.35
N VAL A 265 -4.23 -14.60 -18.06
CA VAL A 265 -4.64 -15.84 -18.76
C VAL A 265 -4.84 -15.59 -20.25
N THR A 266 -5.48 -14.48 -20.61
CA THR A 266 -5.68 -14.08 -22.02
C THR A 266 -4.34 -13.82 -22.71
N TRP A 267 -3.39 -13.20 -22.01
CA TRP A 267 -2.03 -12.94 -22.50
C TRP A 267 -1.26 -14.23 -22.75
N LEU A 268 -1.31 -15.19 -21.84
CA LEU A 268 -0.70 -16.51 -22.03
C LEU A 268 -1.33 -17.27 -23.21
N ALA A 269 -2.65 -17.17 -23.40
CA ALA A 269 -3.32 -17.74 -24.57
C ALA A 269 -2.94 -17.03 -25.88
N MET A 270 -2.73 -15.71 -25.85
CA MET A 270 -2.26 -14.93 -27.01
C MET A 270 -0.83 -15.26 -27.40
N ILE A 271 0.07 -15.50 -26.43
CA ILE A 271 1.45 -15.94 -26.71
C ILE A 271 1.43 -17.21 -27.55
N GLN A 272 0.52 -18.16 -27.29
CA GLN A 272 0.45 -19.40 -28.06
C GLN A 272 0.05 -19.20 -29.53
N ARG A 273 -0.77 -18.19 -29.85
CA ARG A 273 -1.31 -18.01 -31.21
C ARG A 273 -0.55 -16.97 -32.04
N LEU A 274 0.08 -15.97 -31.41
CA LEU A 274 0.63 -14.79 -32.07
C LEU A 274 2.01 -14.37 -31.51
N VAL A 275 2.90 -15.33 -31.26
CA VAL A 275 4.27 -15.12 -30.71
C VAL A 275 5.03 -13.97 -31.38
N ALA A 276 4.97 -13.87 -32.71
CA ALA A 276 5.69 -12.84 -33.44
C ALA A 276 5.08 -11.45 -33.25
N ALA A 277 3.76 -11.29 -33.33
CA ALA A 277 3.14 -9.98 -33.15
C ALA A 277 3.35 -9.46 -31.73
N MET A 278 3.21 -10.33 -30.73
CA MET A 278 3.36 -10.00 -29.32
C MET A 278 4.78 -9.52 -28.98
N THR A 279 5.81 -10.20 -29.47
CA THR A 279 7.22 -9.81 -29.22
C THR A 279 7.58 -8.45 -29.82
N TRP A 280 7.05 -8.10 -30.99
CA TRP A 280 7.25 -6.77 -31.57
C TRP A 280 6.45 -5.68 -30.85
N ILE A 281 5.24 -5.99 -30.39
CA ILE A 281 4.42 -5.05 -29.60
C ILE A 281 5.10 -4.71 -28.27
N THR A 282 5.67 -5.69 -27.56
CA THR A 282 6.34 -5.42 -26.27
C THR A 282 7.63 -4.62 -26.44
N VAL A 283 8.42 -4.90 -27.48
CA VAL A 283 9.61 -4.11 -27.82
C VAL A 283 9.21 -2.67 -28.17
N ALA A 284 8.21 -2.50 -29.04
CA ALA A 284 7.72 -1.18 -29.42
C ALA A 284 7.16 -0.39 -28.22
N LEU A 285 6.40 -1.04 -27.35
CA LEU A 285 5.83 -0.41 -26.15
C LEU A 285 6.94 0.00 -25.17
N PHE A 286 7.96 -0.83 -24.97
CA PHE A 286 9.11 -0.50 -24.12
C PHE A 286 9.88 0.71 -24.66
N ASP A 287 10.16 0.73 -25.96
CA ASP A 287 10.85 1.85 -26.62
C ASP A 287 10.00 3.14 -26.55
N ILE A 288 8.68 3.06 -26.73
CA ILE A 288 7.78 4.23 -26.59
C ILE A 288 7.78 4.73 -25.15
N LEU A 289 7.66 3.85 -24.15
CA LEU A 289 7.63 4.25 -22.74
C LEU A 289 8.94 4.94 -22.33
N ILE A 290 10.10 4.39 -22.71
CA ILE A 290 11.36 5.01 -22.36
C ILE A 290 11.55 6.37 -23.04
N ILE A 291 11.05 6.55 -24.27
CA ILE A 291 11.01 7.86 -24.95
C ILE A 291 10.11 8.83 -24.17
N THR A 292 8.89 8.43 -23.79
CA THR A 292 7.96 9.31 -23.06
C THR A 292 8.48 9.74 -21.69
N VAL A 293 9.07 8.82 -20.92
CA VAL A 293 9.66 9.12 -19.62
C VAL A 293 10.86 10.06 -19.78
N THR A 294 11.72 9.79 -20.75
CA THR A 294 12.88 10.66 -21.05
C THR A 294 12.42 12.06 -21.45
N MET A 295 11.38 12.16 -22.28
CA MET A 295 10.79 13.45 -22.66
C MET A 295 10.18 14.18 -21.46
N PHE A 296 9.51 13.48 -20.55
CA PHE A 296 8.98 14.05 -19.31
C PHE A 296 10.08 14.66 -18.42
N PHE A 297 11.23 13.97 -18.29
CA PHE A 297 12.38 14.52 -17.56
C PHE A 297 12.94 15.77 -18.23
N TYR A 298 12.95 15.84 -19.57
CA TYR A 298 13.35 17.05 -20.29
C TYR A 298 12.40 18.23 -20.11
N LEU A 299 11.09 17.96 -20.04
CA LEU A 299 10.08 18.98 -19.71
C LEU A 299 10.29 19.50 -18.29
N LYS A 300 10.51 18.62 -17.31
CA LYS A 300 10.73 19.01 -15.91
C LYS A 300 12.10 19.68 -15.66
N ALA A 301 13.12 19.32 -16.42
CA ALA A 301 14.43 19.97 -16.36
C ALA A 301 14.41 21.39 -16.99
N GLY A 302 13.42 21.70 -17.83
CA GLY A 302 13.27 23.01 -18.47
C GLY A 302 14.31 23.25 -19.58
N TRP A 303 14.73 22.19 -20.28
CA TRP A 303 15.55 22.29 -21.50
C TRP A 303 14.70 22.52 -22.76
N ILE A 304 13.44 22.06 -22.76
CA ILE A 304 12.46 22.49 -23.76
C ILE A 304 11.91 23.85 -23.31
N GLY A 305 11.97 24.88 -24.16
CA GLY A 305 11.48 26.22 -23.85
C GLY A 305 9.97 26.24 -23.57
N ASN A 306 9.56 27.09 -22.62
CA ASN A 306 8.16 27.25 -22.19
C ASN A 306 7.19 27.60 -23.34
N ASP A 307 7.73 28.10 -24.45
CA ASP A 307 6.97 28.55 -25.63
C ASP A 307 6.42 27.39 -26.46
N ALA A 308 7.02 26.20 -26.37
CA ALA A 308 6.61 25.02 -27.14
C ALA A 308 5.52 24.15 -26.47
N VAL A 309 5.25 24.35 -25.17
CA VAL A 309 4.44 23.43 -24.34
C VAL A 309 3.24 24.11 -23.66
N SER A 310 3.21 25.45 -23.67
CA SER A 310 2.10 26.26 -23.15
C SER A 310 0.72 25.98 -23.76
N PRO A 311 0.55 25.51 -25.02
CA PRO A 311 -0.79 25.26 -25.58
C PRO A 311 -1.47 23.99 -25.02
N ILE A 312 -0.70 23.05 -24.45
CA ILE A 312 -1.19 21.70 -24.09
C ILE A 312 -1.36 21.53 -22.58
N ILE A 313 -0.56 22.21 -21.75
CA ILE A 313 -0.52 21.99 -20.29
C ILE A 313 -1.21 23.11 -19.50
N GLY A 314 -1.62 24.20 -20.15
CA GLY A 314 -2.18 25.37 -19.48
C GLY A 314 -1.11 26.18 -18.71
N LYS A 315 -1.40 27.47 -18.46
CA LYS A 315 -0.51 28.37 -17.71
C LYS A 315 -0.22 27.75 -16.34
N HIS A 316 1.06 27.50 -16.05
CA HIS A 316 1.49 26.98 -14.77
C HIS A 316 1.21 27.98 -13.64
N ASP A 317 0.75 27.46 -12.49
CA ASP A 317 0.55 28.24 -11.27
C ASP A 317 1.85 28.93 -10.83
N PRO A 318 1.80 30.22 -10.45
CA PRO A 318 2.99 31.04 -10.14
C PRO A 318 3.68 30.69 -8.81
N TYR A 319 3.27 29.62 -8.12
CA TYR A 319 3.74 29.27 -6.78
C TYR A 319 4.70 28.07 -6.71
N TYR A 320 5.05 27.44 -7.82
CA TYR A 320 5.96 26.27 -7.83
C TYR A 320 7.43 26.69 -8.10
N HIS A 321 8.08 27.28 -7.10
CA HIS A 321 9.51 27.61 -7.18
C HIS A 321 10.36 26.35 -6.91
N ILE A 322 10.80 25.66 -7.95
CA ILE A 322 11.79 24.59 -7.83
C ILE A 322 13.13 25.21 -7.40
N SER A 323 13.66 24.76 -6.26
CA SER A 323 14.94 25.18 -5.71
C SER A 323 16.07 24.93 -6.70
N GLY A 324 17.05 25.85 -6.80
CA GLY A 324 18.19 25.72 -7.71
C GLY A 324 18.99 24.42 -7.54
N ARG A 325 18.98 23.82 -6.34
CA ARG A 325 19.60 22.52 -6.07
C ARG A 325 18.81 21.36 -6.70
N GLU A 326 17.48 21.36 -6.61
CA GLU A 326 16.62 20.34 -7.22
C GLU A 326 16.69 20.36 -8.75
N ARG A 327 16.81 21.55 -9.35
CA ARG A 327 16.96 21.70 -10.80
C ARG A 327 18.25 21.05 -11.32
N SER A 328 19.34 21.13 -10.57
CA SER A 328 20.61 20.47 -10.92
C SER A 328 20.50 18.93 -10.91
N HIS A 329 19.73 18.35 -9.96
CA HIS A 329 19.47 16.91 -9.92
C HIS A 329 18.58 16.45 -11.08
N LEU A 330 17.60 17.28 -11.49
CA LEU A 330 16.75 17.02 -12.65
C LEU A 330 17.53 17.02 -13.97
N HIS A 331 18.49 17.94 -14.14
CA HIS A 331 19.37 17.96 -15.32
C HIS A 331 20.25 16.71 -15.40
N PHE A 332 20.87 16.32 -14.28
CA PHE A 332 21.67 15.10 -14.22
C PHE A 332 20.83 13.86 -14.52
N ALA A 333 19.63 13.76 -13.94
CA ALA A 333 18.70 12.67 -14.20
C ALA A 333 18.27 12.61 -15.68
N ALA A 334 18.00 13.75 -16.32
CA ALA A 334 17.64 13.79 -17.74
C ALA A 334 18.77 13.27 -18.65
N VAL A 335 20.02 13.69 -18.41
CA VAL A 335 21.19 13.19 -19.15
C VAL A 335 21.37 11.68 -18.94
N LEU A 336 21.25 11.21 -17.70
CA LEU A 336 21.32 9.78 -17.40
C LEU A 336 20.23 9.00 -18.13
N MET A 337 18.99 9.48 -18.12
CA MET A 337 17.87 8.84 -18.83
C MET A 337 18.09 8.78 -20.33
N THR A 338 18.75 9.77 -20.95
CA THR A 338 19.10 9.68 -22.37
C THR A 338 20.14 8.64 -22.70
N MET A 339 21.13 8.45 -21.83
CA MET A 339 22.10 7.38 -21.99
C MET A 339 21.39 6.02 -21.91
N VAL A 340 20.48 5.85 -20.95
CA VAL A 340 19.68 4.62 -20.81
C VAL A 340 18.78 4.41 -22.03
N MET A 341 18.11 5.44 -22.53
CA MET A 341 17.29 5.39 -23.75
C MET A 341 18.10 4.98 -24.98
N ALA A 342 19.28 5.59 -25.19
CA ALA A 342 20.14 5.26 -26.33
C ALA A 342 20.61 3.80 -26.27
N VAL A 343 21.06 3.34 -25.09
CA VAL A 343 21.46 1.94 -24.88
C VAL A 343 20.27 0.99 -25.10
N ALA A 344 19.09 1.32 -24.58
CA ALA A 344 17.87 0.54 -24.76
C ALA A 344 17.51 0.37 -26.24
N ILE A 345 17.43 1.46 -27.00
CA ILE A 345 17.12 1.44 -28.44
C ILE A 345 18.17 0.65 -29.22
N LEU A 346 19.46 0.87 -28.94
CA LEU A 346 20.55 0.12 -29.59
C LEU A 346 20.46 -1.38 -29.28
N SER A 347 20.10 -1.74 -28.05
CA SER A 347 19.88 -3.14 -27.65
C SER A 347 18.65 -3.74 -28.34
N SER A 348 17.55 -3.00 -28.46
CA SER A 348 16.34 -3.40 -29.20
C SER A 348 16.68 -3.70 -30.66
N ILE A 349 17.46 -2.83 -31.33
CA ILE A 349 17.92 -3.03 -32.72
C ILE A 349 18.86 -4.24 -32.84
N ALA A 350 19.82 -4.39 -31.91
CA ALA A 350 20.78 -5.50 -31.95
C ALA A 350 20.10 -6.86 -31.75
N ILE A 351 19.08 -6.91 -30.89
CA ILE A 351 18.35 -8.14 -30.55
C ILE A 351 17.25 -8.45 -31.58
N ALA A 352 16.78 -7.46 -32.36
CA ALA A 352 15.75 -7.63 -33.39
C ALA A 352 16.02 -8.81 -34.33
N ARG A 353 17.26 -8.96 -34.83
CA ARG A 353 17.63 -10.10 -35.70
C ARG A 353 17.52 -11.44 -34.99
N ARG A 354 17.88 -11.50 -33.71
CA ARG A 354 17.76 -12.71 -32.88
C ARG A 354 16.30 -13.03 -32.55
N ILE A 355 15.46 -12.02 -32.32
CA ILE A 355 14.00 -12.19 -32.11
C ILE A 355 13.34 -12.76 -33.36
N VAL A 356 13.69 -12.31 -34.57
CA VAL A 356 13.13 -12.87 -35.82
C VAL A 356 13.45 -14.37 -35.96
N MET A 357 14.69 -14.77 -35.66
CA MET A 357 15.08 -16.19 -35.68
C MET A 357 14.37 -17.00 -34.59
N ALA A 358 14.24 -16.47 -33.38
CA ALA A 358 13.56 -17.17 -32.29
C ALA A 358 12.04 -17.32 -32.54
N THR A 359 11.41 -16.27 -33.07
CA THR A 359 9.97 -16.28 -33.38
C THR A 359 9.61 -17.19 -34.55
N SER A 360 10.49 -17.37 -35.54
CA SER A 360 10.28 -18.35 -36.62
C SER A 360 10.35 -19.79 -36.11
N VAL A 361 11.29 -20.09 -35.20
CA VAL A 361 11.40 -21.41 -34.54
C VAL A 361 10.17 -21.69 -33.66
N LEU A 362 9.71 -20.71 -32.88
CA LEU A 362 8.52 -20.84 -32.03
C LEU A 362 7.24 -21.05 -32.86
N LYS A 363 7.09 -20.34 -33.98
CA LYS A 363 5.99 -20.58 -34.93
C LYS A 363 6.02 -21.99 -35.51
N ALA A 364 7.20 -22.49 -35.89
CA ALA A 364 7.35 -23.85 -36.41
C ALA A 364 6.96 -24.90 -35.37
N SER A 365 7.37 -24.74 -34.11
CA SER A 365 6.99 -25.67 -33.03
C SER A 365 5.49 -25.70 -32.74
N VAL A 366 4.82 -24.54 -32.76
CA VAL A 366 3.36 -24.45 -32.52
C VAL A 366 2.57 -25.04 -33.70
N ALA A 367 3.03 -24.83 -34.93
CA ALA A 367 2.40 -25.41 -36.12
C ALA A 367 2.48 -26.94 -36.12
N ILE A 368 3.62 -27.51 -35.73
CA ILE A 368 3.82 -28.96 -35.59
C ILE A 368 2.90 -29.55 -34.51
N GLU A 369 2.76 -28.87 -33.38
CA GLU A 369 1.88 -29.31 -32.28
C GLU A 369 0.39 -29.31 -32.68
N CYS A 370 -0.06 -28.31 -33.45
CA CYS A 370 -1.40 -28.28 -34.02
C CYS A 370 -1.63 -29.37 -35.08
N PHE A 371 -0.64 -29.66 -35.92
CA PHE A 371 -0.72 -30.70 -36.94
C PHE A 371 -0.83 -32.10 -36.32
N TYR A 372 -0.03 -32.39 -35.29
CA TYR A 372 -0.06 -33.68 -34.57
C TYR A 372 -1.39 -33.91 -33.83
N LYS A 373 -2.01 -32.86 -33.30
CA LYS A 373 -3.30 -32.94 -32.59
C LYS A 373 -4.50 -33.13 -33.54
N ASN A 374 -4.37 -32.71 -34.80
CA ASN A 374 -5.42 -32.80 -35.83
C ASN A 374 -5.27 -33.98 -36.81
N THR A 375 -4.17 -34.73 -36.78
CA THR A 375 -4.06 -35.97 -37.56
C THR A 375 -4.93 -37.08 -36.94
N PRO A 376 -5.94 -37.63 -37.67
CA PRO A 376 -6.72 -38.76 -37.18
C PRO A 376 -5.80 -39.97 -37.02
N LYS A 377 -5.78 -40.58 -35.82
CA LYS A 377 -5.08 -41.86 -35.58
C LYS A 377 -5.71 -42.92 -36.48
N PHE A 378 -5.08 -43.21 -37.62
CA PHE A 378 -5.45 -44.37 -38.44
C PHE A 378 -5.15 -45.64 -37.62
N LYS A 379 -6.22 -46.24 -37.11
CA LYS A 379 -6.18 -47.52 -36.40
C LYS A 379 -6.09 -48.59 -37.48
N ILE A 380 -4.89 -49.10 -37.73
CA ILE A 380 -4.71 -50.28 -38.57
C ILE A 380 -5.28 -51.45 -37.76
N HIS A 381 -6.45 -51.94 -38.18
CA HIS A 381 -6.98 -53.21 -37.73
C HIS A 381 -6.29 -54.30 -38.55
N GLU A 382 -5.44 -55.08 -37.88
CA GLU A 382 -5.13 -56.45 -38.30
C GLU A 382 -6.17 -57.42 -37.74
#